data_AF-A0A8X7Q3B2-F1
#
_entry.id   AF-A0A8X7Q3B2-F1
#
_cell.length_a   1.000
_cell.length_b   1.000
_cell.length_c   1.000
_cell.angle_alpha   90.00
_cell.angle_beta   90.00
_cell.angle_gamma   90.00
#
_symmetry.space_group_name_H-M   'P 1'
#
loop_
_entity.id
_entity.type
_entity.pdbx_description
1 polymer ?
#
loop_
_entity_poly.entity_id
_entity_poly.type
_entity_poly.pdbx_seq_one_letter_code
_entity_poly.pdbx_strand_id
1 'polypeptide(L)'
;MDHIAAAEEQIQAYFKCAYECFDRSRKQEEIANCVEHCSVPVVKSQQYFEGEMAQFQERMNRSLMVCQDKFEASKLHKNRVDDAAKDMEGCVNQSIEESLNTLPHIVQRMKTAFSIRD
;
A
#
# COMPACT_ATOMS: atom_id res chain seq x y z
N MET A 1 -5.23 -11.28 7.92
CA MET A 1 -5.76 -10.94 9.26
C MET A 1 -4.96 -9.80 9.89
N ASP A 2 -3.65 -9.71 9.64
CA ASP A 2 -2.75 -8.74 10.29
C ASP A 2 -2.91 -7.25 9.88
N HIS A 3 -3.38 -6.94 8.66
CA HIS A 3 -3.50 -5.54 8.22
C HIS A 3 -4.64 -4.76 8.87
N ILE A 4 -5.74 -5.44 9.21
CA ILE A 4 -6.86 -4.83 9.94
C ILE A 4 -6.45 -4.55 11.38
N ALA A 5 -5.72 -5.49 12.00
CA ALA A 5 -5.17 -5.32 13.35
C ALA A 5 -4.19 -4.13 13.45
N ALA A 6 -3.34 -3.94 12.44
CA ALA A 6 -2.43 -2.79 12.38
C ALA A 6 -3.15 -1.43 12.37
N ALA A 7 -4.26 -1.33 11.62
CA ALA A 7 -5.07 -0.11 11.59
C ALA A 7 -5.79 0.12 12.93
N GLU A 8 -6.32 -0.95 13.53
CA GLU A 8 -6.97 -0.90 14.85
C GLU A 8 -6.01 -0.42 15.95
N GLU A 9 -4.77 -0.91 15.95
CA GLU A 9 -3.75 -0.54 16.93
C GLU A 9 -3.42 0.97 16.87
N GLN A 10 -3.31 1.54 15.66
CA GLN A 10 -3.04 2.96 15.49
C GLN A 10 -4.19 3.84 15.99
N ILE A 11 -5.42 3.44 15.71
CA ILE A 11 -6.61 4.16 16.18
C ILE A 11 -6.73 4.06 17.71
N GLN A 12 -6.44 2.90 18.30
CA GLN A 12 -6.40 2.73 19.74
C GLN A 12 -5.32 3.63 20.39
N ALA A 13 -4.13 3.70 19.79
CA ALA A 13 -3.04 4.56 20.26
C ALA A 13 -3.42 6.04 20.20
N TYR A 14 -4.09 6.47 19.12
CA TYR A 14 -4.63 7.83 19.00
C TYR A 14 -5.59 8.16 20.16
N PHE A 15 -6.58 7.30 20.42
CA PHE A 15 -7.55 7.57 21.49
C PHE A 15 -6.90 7.60 22.87
N LYS A 16 -5.93 6.71 23.12
CA LYS A 16 -5.17 6.73 24.37
C LYS A 16 -4.39 8.04 24.54
N CYS A 17 -3.67 8.48 23.51
CA CYS A 17 -2.96 9.76 23.52
C CYS A 17 -3.91 10.94 23.74
N ALA A 18 -5.03 10.99 23.01
CA ALA A 18 -6.01 12.06 23.13
C ALA A 18 -6.65 12.11 24.52
N TYR A 19 -6.89 10.95 25.14
CA TYR A 19 -7.36 10.86 26.52
C TYR A 19 -6.36 11.47 27.51
N GLU A 20 -5.07 11.21 27.34
CA GLU A 20 -3.99 11.75 28.18
C GLU A 20 -3.81 13.28 28.01
N CYS A 21 -4.28 13.87 26.90
CA CYS A 21 -4.29 15.32 26.69
C CYS A 21 -5.34 16.06 27.54
N PHE A 22 -6.38 15.38 28.03
CA PHE A 22 -7.46 16.03 28.79
C PHE A 22 -7.04 16.32 30.24
N ASP A 23 -6.52 17.53 30.44
CA ASP A 23 -6.10 18.05 31.73
C ASP A 23 -6.87 19.33 32.08
N ARG A 24 -7.57 19.32 33.22
CA ARG A 24 -8.40 20.45 33.68
C ARG A 24 -7.58 21.71 34.02
N SER A 25 -6.27 21.58 34.18
CA SER A 25 -5.37 22.71 34.47
C SER A 25 -4.92 23.47 33.21
N ARG A 26 -5.08 22.86 32.03
CA ARG A 26 -4.64 23.41 30.73
C ARG A 26 -5.73 24.26 30.08
N LYS A 27 -5.31 25.21 29.26
CA LYS A 27 -6.21 25.99 28.40
C LYS A 27 -6.71 25.12 27.25
N GLN A 28 -7.88 25.48 26.71
CA GLN A 28 -8.49 24.77 25.59
C GLN A 28 -7.56 24.65 24.37
N GLU A 29 -6.80 25.70 24.06
CA GLU A 29 -5.85 25.73 22.93
C GLU A 29 -4.70 24.73 23.13
N GLU A 30 -4.20 24.59 24.36
CA GLU A 30 -3.14 23.64 24.71
C GLU A 30 -3.63 22.19 24.58
N ILE A 31 -4.88 21.94 24.97
CA ILE A 31 -5.53 20.63 24.80
C ILE A 31 -5.72 20.33 23.31
N ALA A 32 -6.22 21.30 22.53
CA ALA A 32 -6.45 21.13 21.09
C ALA A 32 -5.14 20.80 20.34
N ASN A 33 -4.07 21.56 20.60
CA ASN A 33 -2.76 21.31 20.02
C ASN A 33 -2.19 19.94 20.40
N CYS A 34 -2.37 19.51 21.66
CA CYS A 34 -1.98 18.17 22.12
C CYS A 34 -2.71 17.06 21.34
N VAL A 35 -4.03 17.16 21.20
CA VAL A 35 -4.84 16.17 20.47
C VAL A 35 -4.49 16.15 18.98
N GLU A 36 -4.21 17.30 18.37
CA GLU A 36 -3.75 17.37 16.98
C GLU A 36 -2.44 16.57 16.79
N HIS A 37 -1.49 16.72 17.70
CA HIS A 37 -0.24 15.95 17.67
C HIS A 37 -0.46 14.43 17.81
N CYS A 38 -1.50 13.99 18.53
CA CYS A 38 -1.85 12.57 18.63
C CYS A 38 -2.29 11.97 17.28
N SER A 39 -2.79 12.79 16.35
CA SER A 39 -3.24 12.32 15.03
C SER A 39 -2.09 12.12 14.03
N VAL A 40 -0.95 12.78 14.25
CA VAL A 40 0.21 12.77 13.34
C VAL A 40 0.69 11.36 13.00
N PRO A 41 0.86 10.42 13.97
CA PRO A 41 1.28 9.05 13.66
C PRO A 41 0.30 8.29 12.76
N VAL A 42 -1.01 8.48 12.96
CA VAL A 42 -2.07 7.83 12.16
C VAL A 42 -2.02 8.36 10.73
N VAL A 43 -2.01 9.68 10.56
CA VAL A 43 -1.98 10.33 9.23
C VAL A 43 -0.72 9.94 8.47
N LYS A 44 0.45 9.96 9.13
CA LYS A 44 1.73 9.58 8.52
C LYS A 44 1.72 8.13 8.06
N SER A 45 1.12 7.25 8.85
CA SER A 45 1.03 5.84 8.51
C SER A 45 0.10 5.60 7.32
N GLN A 46 -1.05 6.27 7.30
CA GLN A 46 -1.97 6.25 6.17
C GLN A 46 -1.30 6.72 4.88
N GLN A 47 -0.60 7.87 4.91
CA GLN A 47 0.11 8.41 3.76
C GLN A 47 1.19 7.45 3.23
N TYR A 48 1.94 6.82 4.15
CA TYR A 48 2.94 5.82 3.77
C TYR A 48 2.30 4.59 3.11
N PHE A 49 1.19 4.11 3.66
CA PHE A 49 0.43 3.00 3.10
C PHE A 49 -0.04 3.30 1.67
N GLU A 50 -0.68 4.46 1.49
CA GLU A 50 -1.17 4.92 0.19
C GLU A 50 -0.02 5.05 -0.82
N GLY A 51 1.14 5.58 -0.40
CA GLY A 51 2.32 5.69 -1.25
C GLY A 51 2.88 4.35 -1.71
N GLU A 52 2.99 3.38 -0.81
CA GLU A 52 3.45 2.02 -1.15
C GLU A 52 2.47 1.31 -2.11
N MET A 53 1.16 1.45 -1.88
CA MET A 53 0.14 0.87 -2.75
C MET A 53 0.09 1.54 -4.12
N ALA A 54 0.27 2.87 -4.20
CA ALA A 54 0.37 3.58 -5.46
C ALA A 54 1.57 3.10 -6.28
N GLN A 55 2.74 2.92 -5.66
CA GLN A 55 3.92 2.37 -6.33
C GLN A 55 3.72 0.92 -6.78
N PHE A 56 3.06 0.10 -5.97
CA PHE A 56 2.72 -1.27 -6.33
C PHE A 56 1.83 -1.30 -7.59
N GLN A 57 0.76 -0.51 -7.59
CA GLN A 57 -0.15 -0.37 -8.73
C GLN A 57 0.57 0.16 -9.98
N GLU A 58 1.45 1.16 -9.84
CA GLU A 58 2.21 1.69 -10.96
C GLU A 58 3.10 0.61 -11.60
N ARG A 59 3.85 -0.15 -10.79
CA ARG A 59 4.72 -1.23 -11.27
C ARG A 59 3.91 -2.32 -11.97
N MET A 60 2.79 -2.73 -11.39
CA MET A 60 1.90 -3.72 -11.99
C MET A 60 1.35 -3.24 -13.33
N ASN A 61 0.82 -2.01 -13.40
CA ASN A 61 0.29 -1.43 -14.64
C ASN A 61 1.36 -1.32 -15.73
N ARG A 62 2.58 -0.91 -15.39
CA ARG A 62 3.71 -0.89 -16.33
C ARG A 62 4.01 -2.30 -16.87
N SER A 63 3.99 -3.33 -16.02
CA SER A 63 4.21 -4.71 -16.43
C SER A 63 3.13 -5.22 -17.39
N LEU A 64 1.87 -4.84 -17.16
CA LEU A 64 0.76 -5.17 -18.07
C LEU A 64 0.90 -4.47 -19.43
N MET A 65 1.40 -3.23 -19.46
CA MET A 65 1.70 -2.55 -20.74
C MET A 65 2.79 -3.28 -21.52
N VAL A 66 3.82 -3.82 -20.85
CA VAL A 66 4.84 -4.65 -21.52
C VAL A 66 4.22 -5.91 -22.14
N CYS A 67 3.23 -6.52 -21.48
CA CYS A 67 2.51 -7.67 -22.05
C CYS A 67 1.71 -7.28 -23.29
N GLN A 68 1.08 -6.11 -23.28
CA GLN A 68 0.37 -5.57 -24.43
C GLN A 68 1.33 -5.30 -25.61
N ASP A 69 2.49 -4.69 -25.36
CA ASP A 69 3.49 -4.43 -26.41
C ASP A 69 3.99 -5.74 -27.05
N LYS A 70 4.24 -6.76 -26.22
CA LYS A 70 4.62 -8.11 -26.70
C LYS A 70 3.53 -8.75 -27.55
N PHE A 71 2.26 -8.59 -27.18
CA PHE A 71 1.12 -9.09 -27.95
C PHE A 71 1.05 -8.45 -29.34
N GLU A 72 1.11 -7.12 -29.41
CA GLU A 72 1.07 -6.38 -30.68
C GLU A 72 2.27 -6.74 -31.59
N ALA A 73 3.47 -6.89 -31.00
CA ALA A 73 4.64 -7.36 -31.74
C ALA A 73 4.46 -8.79 -32.29
N SER A 74 3.92 -9.71 -31.48
CA SER A 74 3.69 -11.11 -31.90
C SER A 74 2.68 -11.21 -33.06
N LYS A 75 1.63 -10.38 -33.02
CA LYS A 75 0.62 -10.28 -34.08
C LYS A 75 1.23 -9.86 -35.43
N LEU A 76 2.16 -8.90 -35.42
CA LEU A 76 2.87 -8.44 -36.63
C LEU A 76 3.77 -9.53 -37.24
N HIS A 77 4.39 -10.38 -36.41
CA HIS A 77 5.36 -11.37 -36.87
C HIS A 77 4.77 -12.72 -37.26
N LYS A 78 3.73 -13.20 -36.56
CA LYS A 78 3.27 -14.59 -36.69
C LYS A 78 1.97 -14.78 -37.47
N ASN A 79 1.18 -13.73 -37.73
CA ASN A 79 -0.17 -13.80 -38.33
C ASN A 79 -1.12 -14.83 -37.67
N ARG A 80 -0.78 -15.32 -36.47
CA ARG A 80 -1.53 -16.31 -35.68
C ARG A 80 -1.96 -15.65 -34.38
N VAL A 81 -3.13 -15.02 -34.44
CA VAL A 81 -3.71 -14.27 -33.31
C VAL A 81 -3.91 -15.18 -32.08
N ASP A 82 -4.25 -16.45 -32.28
CA ASP A 82 -4.47 -17.41 -31.19
C ASP A 82 -3.19 -17.71 -30.39
N ASP A 83 -2.05 -17.86 -31.06
CA ASP A 83 -0.77 -18.08 -30.40
C ASP A 83 -0.33 -16.81 -29.65
N ALA A 84 -0.53 -15.63 -30.24
CA ALA A 84 -0.25 -14.35 -29.59
C ALA A 84 -1.13 -14.13 -28.34
N ALA A 85 -2.41 -14.53 -28.39
CA ALA A 85 -3.31 -14.41 -27.25
C ALA A 85 -2.88 -15.30 -26.07
N LYS A 86 -2.44 -16.53 -26.34
CA LYS A 86 -1.86 -17.42 -25.30
C LYS A 86 -0.58 -16.86 -24.71
N ASP A 87 0.30 -16.31 -25.54
CA ASP A 87 1.53 -15.67 -25.08
C ASP A 87 1.21 -14.45 -24.17
N MET A 88 0.16 -13.69 -24.50
CA MET A 88 -0.30 -12.56 -23.69
C MET A 88 -0.87 -13.01 -22.34
N GLU A 89 -1.72 -14.04 -22.33
CA GLU A 89 -2.25 -14.62 -21.09
C GLU A 89 -1.12 -15.10 -20.17
N GLY A 90 -0.13 -15.81 -20.73
CA GLY A 90 1.05 -16.24 -19.99
C GLY A 90 1.85 -15.07 -19.41
N CYS A 91 2.05 -14.00 -20.19
CA CYS A 91 2.71 -12.79 -19.72
C CYS A 91 1.95 -12.14 -18.56
N VAL A 92 0.64 -11.96 -18.69
CA VAL A 92 -0.21 -11.35 -17.65
C VAL A 92 -0.16 -12.16 -16.36
N ASN A 93 -0.27 -13.49 -16.45
CA ASN A 93 -0.18 -14.38 -15.28
C ASN A 93 1.17 -14.25 -14.59
N GLN A 94 2.27 -14.24 -15.34
CA GLN A 94 3.61 -14.04 -14.79
C GLN A 94 3.73 -12.67 -14.11
N SER A 95 3.26 -11.60 -14.76
CA SER A 95 3.31 -10.24 -14.20
C SER A 95 2.52 -10.09 -12.90
N ILE A 96 1.37 -10.79 -12.80
CA ILE A 96 0.58 -10.85 -11.57
C ILE A 96 1.35 -11.62 -10.49
N GLU A 97 1.89 -12.79 -10.80
CA GLU A 97 2.64 -13.62 -9.85
C GLU A 97 3.88 -12.87 -9.31
N GLU A 98 4.65 -12.23 -10.19
CA GLU A 98 5.77 -11.37 -9.81
C GLU A 98 5.33 -10.23 -8.90
N SER A 99 4.20 -9.58 -9.21
CA SER A 99 3.63 -8.53 -8.36
C SER A 99 3.26 -9.08 -6.98
N LEU A 100 2.54 -10.21 -6.90
CA LEU A 100 2.16 -10.84 -5.64
C LEU A 100 3.39 -11.20 -4.78
N ASN A 101 4.46 -11.67 -5.40
CA ASN A 101 5.72 -11.99 -4.72
C ASN A 101 6.39 -10.76 -4.09
N THR A 102 6.05 -9.53 -4.50
CA THR A 102 6.53 -8.30 -3.86
C THR A 102 5.70 -7.86 -2.66
N LEU A 103 4.47 -8.34 -2.51
CA LEU A 103 3.58 -7.93 -1.41
C LEU A 103 4.20 -8.16 -0.02
N PRO A 104 4.84 -9.31 0.28
CA PRO A 104 5.47 -9.51 1.59
C PRO A 104 6.53 -8.45 1.92
N HIS A 105 7.31 -8.01 0.93
CA HIS A 105 8.30 -6.97 1.12
C HIS A 105 7.68 -5.60 1.40
N ILE A 106 6.58 -5.27 0.71
CA ILE A 106 5.82 -4.04 0.94
C ILE A 106 5.25 -4.04 2.36
N VAL A 107 4.65 -5.16 2.77
CA VAL A 107 4.13 -5.34 4.14
C VAL A 107 5.23 -5.17 5.18
N GLN A 108 6.41 -5.74 4.97
CA GLN A 108 7.54 -5.60 5.89
C GLN A 108 7.99 -4.14 6.05
N ARG A 109 8.02 -3.38 4.95
CA ARG A 109 8.35 -1.95 4.98
C ARG A 109 7.31 -1.15 5.74
N MET A 110 6.02 -1.45 5.56
CA MET A 110 4.93 -0.84 6.31
C MET A 110 5.02 -1.14 7.82
N LYS A 111 5.18 -2.42 8.20
CA LYS A 111 5.37 -2.81 9.61
C LYS A 111 6.51 -2.04 10.27
N THR A 112 7.64 -1.94 9.57
CA THR A 112 8.82 -1.18 10.03
C THR A 112 8.50 0.32 10.18
N ALA A 113 7.84 0.92 9.19
CA ALA A 113 7.47 2.34 9.24
C ALA A 113 6.49 2.66 10.37
N PHE A 114 5.63 1.70 10.74
CA PHE A 114 4.61 1.86 11.78
C PHE A 114 5.09 1.40 13.16
N SER A 115 6.32 0.90 13.28
CA SER A 115 6.87 0.33 14.52
C SER A 115 6.04 -0.82 15.10
N ILE A 116 5.31 -1.54 14.25
CA ILE A 116 4.54 -2.74 14.63
C ILE A 116 5.56 -3.86 14.85
N ARG A 117 5.61 -4.43 16.05
CA ARG A 117 6.43 -5.61 16.36
C ARG A 117 5.65 -6.88 15.98
N ASP A 118 6.35 -7.85 15.40
CA ASP A 118 5.82 -9.18 15.09
C ASP A 118 5.42 -9.96 16.35
#